data_AF-A0A971G724-F1
#
_entry.id   AF-A0A971G724-F1
#
_cell.length_a   1.000
_cell.length_b   1.000
_cell.length_c   1.000
_cell.angle_alpha   90.00
_cell.angle_beta   90.00
_cell.angle_gamma   90.00
#
_symmetry.space_group_name_H-M   'P 1'
#
loop_
_entity.id
_entity.type
_entity.pdbx_description
1 polymer ?
#
loop_
_entity_poly.entity_id
_entity_poly.type
_entity_poly.pdbx_seq_one_letter_code
_entity_poly.pdbx_strand_id
1 'polypeptide(L)'
;MATYIDTPSRTFNEYLLIPGYSSSDCTPDRVSLTTPLVRHKRGEESALTLNIPLVSAIMQSVSGDRLAIALAKEGGLSFIYSSQSIETQAAMVRKVKMHKAGFVTSDSNIKAEGTLAELVALKEETGHSTVAVTDDGTAHGKLLGIVTSRDYRIHRMSADTPVSSFMTPFEELVWAPESITLTEANDLIWDHKLNT
;
A
#
# COMPACT_ATOMS: atom_id res chain seq x y z
N MET A 1 40.72 -36.03 15.34
CA MET A 1 40.18 -36.95 14.33
C MET A 1 39.13 -36.17 13.55
N ALA A 2 39.20 -36.13 12.21
CA ALA A 2 38.19 -35.43 11.41
C ALA A 2 36.88 -36.25 11.42
N THR A 3 35.75 -35.56 11.38
CA THR A 3 34.44 -36.19 11.21
C THR A 3 34.18 -36.38 9.73
N TYR A 4 33.96 -37.63 9.32
CA TYR A 4 33.50 -37.96 7.97
C TYR A 4 31.98 -38.13 8.01
N ILE A 5 31.30 -37.63 6.98
CA ILE A 5 29.88 -37.86 6.76
C ILE A 5 29.79 -38.90 5.64
N ASP A 6 29.08 -40.00 5.90
CA ASP A 6 29.04 -41.16 5.00
C ASP A 6 28.23 -40.93 3.71
N THR A 7 27.48 -39.83 3.65
CA THR A 7 26.63 -39.46 2.52
C THR A 7 26.96 -38.07 1.99
N PRO A 8 26.89 -37.84 0.66
CA PRO A 8 27.07 -36.51 0.10
C PRO A 8 25.88 -35.59 0.45
N SER A 9 26.13 -34.28 0.38
CA SER A 9 25.05 -33.27 0.42
C SER A 9 24.14 -33.39 -0.79
N ARG A 10 22.89 -32.92 -0.65
CA ARG A 10 21.85 -33.02 -1.66
C ARG A 10 21.15 -31.68 -1.88
N THR A 11 20.57 -31.50 -3.05
CA THR A 11 19.84 -30.28 -3.49
C THR A 11 18.41 -30.62 -3.92
N PHE A 12 17.56 -29.59 -4.08
CA PHE A 12 16.13 -29.80 -4.37
C PHE A 12 15.86 -30.60 -5.66
N ASN A 13 16.66 -30.42 -6.71
CA ASN A 13 16.46 -31.08 -8.01
C ASN A 13 16.68 -32.60 -7.98
N GLU A 14 17.24 -33.15 -6.89
CA GLU A 14 17.46 -34.58 -6.74
C GLU A 14 16.21 -35.33 -6.21
N TYR A 15 15.15 -34.60 -5.84
CA TYR A 15 13.96 -35.16 -5.21
C TYR A 15 12.68 -34.84 -5.98
N LEU A 16 11.70 -35.74 -5.84
CA LEU A 16 10.32 -35.54 -6.27
C LEU A 16 9.37 -35.87 -5.13
N LEU A 17 8.19 -35.26 -5.14
CA LEU A 17 7.12 -35.57 -4.18
C LEU A 17 6.32 -36.77 -4.68
N ILE A 18 6.16 -37.79 -3.84
CA ILE A 18 5.24 -38.89 -4.09
C ILE A 18 3.85 -38.45 -3.58
N PRO A 19 2.81 -38.42 -4.43
CA PRO A 19 1.48 -38.00 -4.01
C PRO A 19 0.91 -38.88 -2.89
N GLY A 20 0.22 -38.24 -1.94
CA GLY A 20 -0.57 -38.90 -0.90
C GLY A 20 -2.07 -38.95 -1.24
N TYR A 21 -2.88 -39.31 -0.25
CA TYR A 21 -4.34 -39.25 -0.36
C TYR A 21 -4.83 -37.80 -0.26
N SER A 22 -5.72 -37.40 -1.17
CA SER A 22 -6.43 -36.12 -1.14
C SER A 22 -7.93 -36.37 -0.97
N SER A 23 -8.51 -35.89 0.13
CA SER A 23 -9.96 -35.96 0.35
C SER A 23 -10.72 -34.96 -0.53
N SER A 24 -12.04 -35.11 -0.61
CA SER A 24 -12.92 -34.15 -1.31
C SER A 24 -12.86 -32.73 -0.73
N ASP A 25 -12.48 -32.59 0.54
CA ASP A 25 -12.36 -31.31 1.23
C ASP A 25 -11.01 -30.63 0.99
N CYS A 26 -10.06 -31.32 0.35
CA CYS A 26 -8.72 -30.83 0.05
C CYS A 26 -8.71 -30.09 -1.30
N THR A 27 -9.33 -28.91 -1.34
CA THR A 27 -9.31 -28.02 -2.50
C THR A 27 -8.24 -26.93 -2.33
N PRO A 28 -7.62 -26.42 -3.42
CA PRO A 28 -6.49 -25.48 -3.33
C PRO A 28 -6.78 -24.22 -2.49
N ASP A 29 -8.00 -23.70 -2.53
CA ASP A 29 -8.46 -22.52 -1.77
C ASP A 29 -8.58 -22.77 -0.26
N ARG A 30 -8.64 -24.04 0.16
CA ARG A 30 -8.74 -24.45 1.58
C ARG A 30 -7.38 -24.78 2.19
N VAL A 31 -6.30 -24.75 1.40
CA VAL A 31 -4.94 -24.97 1.90
C VAL A 31 -4.45 -23.71 2.60
N SER A 32 -4.13 -23.83 3.89
CA SER A 32 -3.49 -22.73 4.62
C SER A 32 -1.99 -22.69 4.34
N LEU A 33 -1.51 -21.51 3.94
CA LEU A 33 -0.10 -21.19 3.77
C LEU A 33 0.48 -20.45 4.99
N THR A 34 -0.32 -20.30 6.05
CA THR A 34 0.08 -19.61 7.27
C THR A 34 1.31 -20.29 7.89
N THR A 35 2.35 -19.50 8.18
CA THR A 35 3.62 -20.04 8.69
C THR A 35 4.23 -19.15 9.79
N PRO A 36 4.77 -19.74 10.88
CA PRO A 36 5.45 -18.97 11.91
C PRO A 36 6.83 -18.49 11.43
N LEU A 37 7.15 -17.21 11.64
CA LEU A 37 8.45 -16.65 11.25
C LEU A 37 9.49 -16.72 12.37
N VAL A 38 9.06 -16.60 13.63
CA VAL A 38 9.96 -16.53 14.79
C VAL A 38 9.84 -17.75 15.69
N ARG A 39 10.93 -18.04 16.40
CA ARG A 39 10.97 -19.16 17.35
C ARG A 39 9.92 -18.95 18.45
N HIS A 40 9.21 -20.03 18.75
CA HIS A 40 8.24 -20.13 19.83
C HIS A 40 8.41 -21.47 20.56
N LYS A 41 7.84 -21.60 21.76
CA LYS A 41 7.85 -22.89 22.48
C LYS A 41 6.77 -23.80 21.93
N ARG A 42 6.93 -25.09 22.18
CA ARG A 42 5.93 -26.09 21.81
C ARG A 42 4.62 -25.79 22.54
N GLY A 43 3.53 -25.68 21.78
CA GLY A 43 2.20 -25.38 22.30
C GLY A 43 1.88 -23.88 22.46
N GLU A 44 2.82 -22.99 22.14
CA GLU A 44 2.61 -21.54 22.11
C GLU A 44 2.46 -21.04 20.67
N GLU A 45 1.76 -19.91 20.48
CA GLU A 45 1.71 -19.24 19.18
C GLU A 45 3.00 -18.45 18.92
N SER A 46 3.40 -18.40 17.64
CA SER A 46 4.51 -17.54 17.22
C SER A 46 4.11 -16.08 17.34
N ALA A 47 4.96 -15.28 17.98
CA ALA A 47 4.76 -13.83 18.10
C ALA A 47 4.70 -13.11 16.73
N LEU A 48 5.23 -13.74 15.68
CA LEU A 48 5.11 -13.26 14.31
C LEU A 48 4.81 -14.44 13.38
N THR A 49 3.68 -14.33 12.68
CA THR A 49 3.18 -15.33 11.75
C THR A 49 2.86 -14.63 10.43
N LEU A 50 3.19 -15.27 9.31
CA LEU A 50 2.90 -14.78 7.96
C LEU A 50 1.70 -15.52 7.38
N ASN A 51 0.96 -14.86 6.49
CA ASN A 51 -0.15 -15.49 5.78
C ASN A 51 0.34 -16.35 4.62
N ILE A 52 1.52 -16.02 4.06
CA ILE A 52 2.21 -16.81 3.03
C ILE A 52 3.69 -17.01 3.40
N PRO A 53 4.32 -18.13 3.03
CA PRO A 53 5.71 -18.44 3.38
C PRO A 53 6.72 -17.76 2.44
N LEU A 54 6.47 -16.51 2.05
CA LEU A 54 7.32 -15.75 1.14
C LEU A 54 7.98 -14.58 1.87
N VAL A 55 9.30 -14.56 1.81
CA VAL A 55 10.12 -13.44 2.30
C VAL A 55 11.11 -12.98 1.23
N SER A 56 11.40 -11.68 1.21
CA SER A 56 12.38 -11.13 0.27
C SER A 56 13.81 -11.13 0.82
N ALA A 57 14.79 -11.30 -0.07
CA ALA A 57 16.21 -11.36 0.29
C ALA A 57 16.75 -9.99 0.74
N ILE A 58 17.75 -9.97 1.63
CA ILE A 58 18.40 -8.75 2.13
C ILE A 58 19.37 -8.19 1.08
N MET A 59 18.86 -7.62 0.00
CA MET A 59 19.66 -7.18 -1.15
C MET A 59 19.19 -5.82 -1.66
N GLN A 60 20.15 -4.95 -2.02
CA GLN A 60 19.89 -3.62 -2.59
C GLN A 60 19.00 -3.66 -3.83
N SER A 61 19.21 -4.65 -4.69
CA SER A 61 18.45 -4.84 -5.93
C SER A 61 17.06 -5.42 -5.72
N VAL A 62 16.69 -5.78 -4.49
CA VAL A 62 15.44 -6.50 -4.18
C VAL A 62 14.62 -5.73 -3.16
N SER A 63 15.13 -5.55 -1.94
CA SER A 63 14.30 -5.24 -0.77
C SER A 63 14.42 -3.79 -0.30
N GLY A 64 13.84 -2.87 -1.07
CA GLY A 64 13.56 -1.50 -0.64
C GLY A 64 12.19 -1.34 0.05
N ASP A 65 11.83 -0.09 0.37
CA ASP A 65 10.55 0.28 0.98
C ASP A 65 9.33 -0.11 0.11
N ARG A 66 9.42 0.07 -1.21
CA ARG A 66 8.33 -0.28 -2.14
C ARG A 66 7.99 -1.78 -2.13
N LEU A 67 9.00 -2.65 -2.25
CA LEU A 67 8.78 -4.10 -2.21
C LEU A 67 8.28 -4.54 -0.82
N ALA A 68 8.81 -3.94 0.25
CA ALA A 68 8.38 -4.27 1.60
C ALA A 68 6.91 -3.97 1.85
N ILE A 69 6.40 -2.84 1.35
CA ILE A 69 4.98 -2.51 1.41
C ILE A 69 4.17 -3.50 0.56
N ALA A 70 4.60 -3.78 -0.67
CA ALA A 70 3.87 -4.66 -1.59
C ALA A 70 3.77 -6.09 -1.04
N LEU A 71 4.90 -6.69 -0.64
CA LEU A 71 4.92 -8.06 -0.14
C LEU A 71 4.15 -8.21 1.19
N ALA A 72 4.19 -7.19 2.06
CA ALA A 72 3.41 -7.20 3.28
C ALA A 72 1.89 -7.15 3.02
N LYS A 73 1.43 -6.43 1.98
CA LYS A 73 0.01 -6.42 1.57
C LYS A 73 -0.47 -7.79 1.09
N GLU A 74 0.39 -8.54 0.41
CA GLU A 74 0.12 -9.93 0.00
C GLU A 74 0.28 -10.95 1.14
N GLY A 75 0.66 -10.51 2.35
CA GLY A 75 0.76 -11.36 3.53
C GLY A 75 2.13 -11.99 3.78
N GLY A 76 3.15 -11.59 3.02
CA GLY A 76 4.55 -11.96 3.22
C GLY A 76 5.33 -10.94 4.05
N LEU A 77 6.66 -11.00 4.01
CA LEU A 77 7.53 -10.05 4.72
C LEU A 77 8.82 -9.75 3.97
N SER A 78 9.25 -8.49 3.98
CA SER A 78 10.55 -8.09 3.43
C SER A 78 11.53 -7.70 4.51
N PHE A 79 12.80 -8.00 4.27
CA PHE A 79 13.92 -7.51 5.06
C PHE A 79 14.65 -6.40 4.30
N ILE A 80 14.60 -5.17 4.81
CA ILE A 80 15.27 -4.02 4.18
C ILE A 80 16.79 -4.23 4.16
N TYR A 81 17.41 -4.03 3.00
CA TYR A 81 18.86 -4.22 2.83
C TYR A 81 19.68 -3.30 3.74
N SER A 82 20.87 -3.77 4.14
CA SER A 82 21.72 -3.09 5.13
C SER A 82 22.96 -2.39 4.57
N SER A 83 23.28 -2.56 3.28
CA SER A 83 24.39 -1.88 2.61
C SER A 83 24.04 -0.42 2.27
N GLN A 84 23.75 0.36 3.30
CA GLN A 84 23.43 1.80 3.29
C GLN A 84 23.71 2.38 4.68
N SER A 85 23.57 3.70 4.84
CA SER A 85 23.68 4.30 6.18
C SER A 85 22.51 3.86 7.07
N ILE A 86 22.73 3.88 8.39
CA ILE A 86 21.71 3.54 9.39
C ILE A 86 20.49 4.45 9.23
N GLU A 87 20.72 5.74 8.98
CA GLU A 87 19.67 6.75 8.81
C GLU A 87 18.80 6.45 7.59
N THR A 88 19.42 6.05 6.49
CA THR A 88 18.70 5.71 5.25
C THR A 88 17.85 4.46 5.45
N GLN A 89 18.41 3.41 6.08
CA GLN A 89 17.65 2.20 6.40
C GLN A 89 16.48 2.50 7.36
N ALA A 90 16.72 3.31 8.40
CA ALA A 90 15.69 3.71 9.35
C ALA A 90 14.57 4.53 8.68
N ALA A 91 14.91 5.39 7.72
CA ALA A 91 13.93 6.13 6.93
C ALA A 91 13.06 5.18 6.08
N MET A 92 13.65 4.15 5.46
CA MET A 92 12.89 3.13 4.72
C MET A 92 11.95 2.37 5.64
N VAL A 93 12.43 1.91 6.81
CA VAL A 93 11.59 1.25 7.81
C VAL A 93 10.44 2.16 8.24
N ARG A 94 10.72 3.44 8.52
CA ARG A 94 9.68 4.42 8.88
C ARG A 94 8.63 4.54 7.79
N LYS A 95 9.02 4.65 6.51
CA LYS A 95 8.07 4.68 5.39
C LYS A 95 7.18 3.44 5.34
N VAL A 96 7.77 2.25 5.46
CA VAL A 96 7.01 0.97 5.46
C VAL A 96 6.03 0.92 6.64
N LYS A 97 6.45 1.34 7.83
CA LYS A 97 5.60 1.31 9.02
C LYS A 97 4.52 2.40 9.04
N MET A 98 4.78 3.56 8.44
CA MET A 98 3.81 4.64 8.27
C MET A 98 2.83 4.38 7.13
N HIS A 99 3.13 3.43 6.24
CA HIS A 99 2.19 2.97 5.24
C HIS A 99 0.99 2.31 5.92
N LYS A 100 -0.06 3.10 6.18
CA LYS A 100 -1.33 2.60 6.70
C LYS A 100 -2.10 1.97 5.54
N ALA A 101 -2.35 0.66 5.58
CA ALA A 101 -3.29 0.04 4.66
C ALA A 101 -4.64 0.80 4.73
N GLY A 102 -5.23 1.11 3.58
CA GLY A 102 -6.46 1.90 3.49
C GLY A 102 -6.28 3.43 3.43
N PHE A 103 -5.10 3.98 3.74
CA PHE A 103 -4.79 5.38 3.48
C PHE A 103 -3.91 5.48 2.23
N VAL A 104 -4.30 6.35 1.30
CA VAL A 104 -3.62 6.49 0.00
C VAL A 104 -3.17 7.94 -0.14
N THR A 105 -1.90 8.13 -0.50
CA THR A 105 -1.41 9.44 -0.93
C THR A 105 -2.06 9.79 -2.26
N SER A 106 -2.68 10.96 -2.36
CA SER A 106 -3.31 11.41 -3.60
C SER A 106 -2.30 11.46 -4.75
N ASP A 107 -2.60 10.78 -5.85
CA ASP A 107 -1.84 10.85 -7.10
C ASP A 107 -2.46 11.84 -8.11
N SER A 108 -3.64 12.39 -7.81
CA SER A 108 -4.34 13.41 -8.61
C SER A 108 -4.45 14.70 -7.81
N ASN A 109 -3.55 15.65 -8.06
CA ASN A 109 -3.50 16.95 -7.39
C ASN A 109 -3.38 18.08 -8.41
N ILE A 110 -4.00 19.23 -8.15
CA ILE A 110 -3.94 20.42 -9.01
C ILE A 110 -3.86 21.69 -8.17
N LYS A 111 -3.29 22.75 -8.74
CA LYS A 111 -3.28 24.07 -8.10
C LYS A 111 -4.64 24.76 -8.19
N ALA A 112 -4.92 25.68 -7.27
CA ALA A 112 -6.16 26.46 -7.26
C ALA A 112 -6.32 27.37 -8.50
N GLU A 113 -5.22 27.83 -9.06
CA GLU A 113 -5.13 28.57 -10.32
C GLU A 113 -5.12 27.70 -11.58
N GLY A 114 -5.04 26.37 -11.42
CA GLY A 114 -5.11 25.43 -12.54
C GLY A 114 -6.45 25.52 -13.27
N THR A 115 -6.46 25.15 -14.54
CA THR A 115 -7.63 25.30 -15.41
C THR A 115 -8.50 24.04 -15.44
N LEU A 116 -9.75 24.18 -15.88
CA LEU A 116 -10.65 23.05 -16.12
C LEU A 116 -10.05 22.07 -17.16
N ALA A 117 -9.35 22.58 -18.18
CA ALA A 117 -8.68 21.72 -19.17
C ALA A 117 -7.61 20.83 -18.53
N GLU A 118 -6.75 21.40 -17.69
CA GLU A 118 -5.71 20.66 -16.96
C GLU A 118 -6.34 19.61 -16.02
N LEU A 119 -7.43 19.96 -15.34
CA LEU A 119 -8.16 19.02 -14.49
C LEU A 119 -8.70 17.82 -15.29
N VAL A 120 -9.28 18.07 -16.47
CA VAL A 120 -9.82 17.00 -17.34
C VAL A 120 -8.68 16.10 -17.85
N ALA A 121 -7.56 16.69 -18.29
CA ALA A 121 -6.39 15.93 -18.73
C ALA A 121 -5.82 15.06 -17.59
N LEU A 122 -5.71 15.61 -16.38
CA LEU A 122 -5.26 14.88 -15.21
C LEU A 122 -6.18 13.71 -14.86
N LYS A 123 -7.50 13.90 -14.97
CA LYS A 123 -8.48 12.84 -14.78
C LYS A 123 -8.35 11.73 -15.83
N GLU A 124 -8.10 12.08 -17.09
CA GLU A 124 -7.89 11.08 -18.16
C GLU A 124 -6.58 10.31 -17.96
N GLU A 125 -5.53 10.96 -17.46
CA GLU A 125 -4.24 10.35 -17.16
C GLU A 125 -4.30 9.40 -15.96
N THR A 126 -4.92 9.85 -14.86
CA THR A 126 -4.92 9.12 -13.57
C THR A 126 -6.12 8.18 -13.42
N GLY A 127 -7.21 8.41 -14.15
CA GLY A 127 -8.47 7.67 -14.01
C GLY A 127 -9.32 8.07 -12.80
N HIS A 128 -8.87 9.03 -11.98
CA HIS A 128 -9.55 9.45 -10.77
C HIS A 128 -10.46 10.66 -11.00
N SER A 129 -11.74 10.53 -10.64
CA SER A 129 -12.73 11.61 -10.76
C SER A 129 -12.71 12.62 -9.62
N THR A 130 -11.97 12.32 -8.56
CA THR A 130 -11.83 13.14 -7.37
C THR A 130 -10.39 13.61 -7.30
N VAL A 131 -10.19 14.92 -7.33
CA VAL A 131 -8.87 15.56 -7.42
C VAL A 131 -8.72 16.50 -6.24
N ALA A 132 -7.59 16.40 -5.53
CA ALA A 132 -7.27 17.31 -4.44
C ALA A 132 -6.72 18.63 -5.00
N VAL A 133 -7.18 19.75 -4.45
CA VAL A 133 -6.65 21.07 -4.78
C VAL A 133 -5.65 21.47 -3.70
N THR A 134 -4.39 21.64 -4.08
CA THR A 134 -3.30 22.01 -3.17
C THR A 134 -2.65 23.31 -3.61
N ASP A 135 -1.97 24.01 -2.68
CA ASP A 135 -1.31 25.27 -2.98
C ASP A 135 -0.18 25.14 -4.01
N ASP A 136 0.52 24.02 -4.03
CA ASP A 136 1.65 23.76 -4.91
C ASP A 136 1.37 22.71 -6.00
N GLY A 137 0.20 22.08 -6.01
CA GLY A 137 -0.21 21.05 -6.97
C GLY A 137 0.42 19.68 -6.69
N THR A 138 1.09 19.49 -5.55
CA THR A 138 1.64 18.21 -5.12
C THR A 138 0.76 17.54 -4.07
N ALA A 139 1.00 16.26 -3.81
CA ALA A 139 0.28 15.48 -2.79
C ALA A 139 0.60 15.89 -1.34
N HIS A 140 1.63 16.72 -1.14
CA HIS A 140 2.12 17.14 0.17
C HIS A 140 1.97 18.65 0.41
N GLY A 141 1.42 19.38 -0.57
CA GLY A 141 1.06 20.77 -0.42
C GLY A 141 -0.08 20.98 0.57
N LYS A 142 -0.32 22.24 0.92
CA LYS A 142 -1.45 22.61 1.78
C LYS A 142 -2.76 22.34 1.02
N LEU A 143 -3.62 21.49 1.58
CA LEU A 143 -4.94 21.21 1.03
C LEU A 143 -5.82 22.47 1.08
N LEU A 144 -6.29 22.92 -0.08
CA LEU A 144 -7.15 24.10 -0.24
C LEU A 144 -8.60 23.72 -0.54
N GLY A 145 -8.85 22.54 -1.10
CA GLY A 145 -10.18 22.08 -1.49
C GLY A 145 -10.15 20.73 -2.18
N ILE A 146 -11.32 20.29 -2.65
CA ILE A 146 -11.46 19.11 -3.49
C ILE A 146 -12.36 19.42 -4.68
N VAL A 147 -12.12 18.74 -5.79
CA VAL A 147 -13.00 18.76 -6.97
C VAL A 147 -13.42 17.34 -7.28
N THR A 148 -14.70 17.16 -7.54
CA THR A 148 -15.30 15.91 -7.98
C THR A 148 -15.89 16.08 -9.38
N SER A 149 -16.33 14.96 -9.97
CA SER A 149 -17.04 14.97 -11.25
C SER A 149 -18.37 15.75 -11.24
N ARG A 150 -18.90 16.13 -10.07
CA ARG A 150 -20.17 16.86 -9.93
C ARG A 150 -20.00 18.37 -9.97
N ASP A 151 -18.78 18.86 -9.76
CA ASP A 151 -18.50 20.30 -9.54
C ASP A 151 -18.31 21.07 -10.85
N TYR A 152 -18.13 20.38 -11.97
CA TYR A 152 -17.92 21.00 -13.28
C TYR A 152 -18.77 20.38 -14.38
N ARG A 153 -19.00 21.14 -15.46
CA ARG A 153 -19.67 20.66 -16.68
C ARG A 153 -18.92 21.14 -17.91
N ILE A 154 -18.23 20.22 -18.59
CA ILE A 154 -17.36 20.50 -19.75
C ILE A 154 -18.08 21.32 -20.84
N HIS A 155 -19.36 21.02 -21.11
CA HIS A 155 -20.13 21.73 -22.13
C HIS A 155 -20.70 23.09 -21.71
N ARG A 156 -20.59 23.48 -20.43
CA ARG A 156 -21.17 24.71 -19.89
C ARG A 156 -20.14 25.68 -19.31
N MET A 157 -18.89 25.25 -19.18
CA MET A 157 -17.80 26.00 -18.58
C MET A 157 -16.68 26.19 -19.60
N SER A 158 -15.96 27.31 -19.49
CA SER A 158 -14.79 27.52 -20.33
C SER A 158 -13.67 26.56 -19.90
N ALA A 159 -12.88 26.10 -20.86
CA ALA A 159 -11.69 25.30 -20.61
C ALA A 159 -10.68 26.04 -19.70
N ASP A 160 -10.64 27.37 -19.80
CA ASP A 160 -9.73 28.24 -19.03
C ASP A 160 -10.27 28.62 -17.64
N THR A 161 -11.45 28.14 -17.25
CA THR A 161 -12.03 28.47 -15.94
C THR A 161 -11.13 27.92 -14.81
N PRO A 162 -10.72 28.76 -13.85
CA PRO A 162 -9.83 28.33 -12.77
C PRO A 162 -10.55 27.41 -11.78
N VAL A 163 -9.86 26.38 -11.30
CA VAL A 163 -10.37 25.37 -10.36
C VAL A 163 -10.92 25.98 -9.08
N SER A 164 -10.28 27.03 -8.56
CA SER A 164 -10.71 27.78 -7.38
C SER A 164 -12.14 28.33 -7.46
N SER A 165 -12.69 28.52 -8.66
CA SER A 165 -14.05 29.06 -8.84
C SER A 165 -15.18 28.03 -8.65
N PHE A 166 -14.87 26.74 -8.66
CA PHE A 166 -15.86 25.66 -8.57
C PHE A 166 -15.49 24.50 -7.65
N MET A 167 -14.28 24.49 -7.06
CA MET A 167 -13.92 23.50 -6.04
C MET A 167 -14.77 23.64 -4.77
N THR A 168 -14.94 22.55 -4.02
CA THR A 168 -15.40 22.63 -2.63
C THR A 168 -14.24 23.13 -1.76
N PRO A 169 -14.37 24.29 -1.08
CA PRO A 169 -13.29 24.87 -0.28
C PRO A 169 -13.03 24.05 0.97
N PHE A 170 -11.80 24.13 1.51
CA PHE A 170 -11.36 23.38 2.70
C PHE A 170 -12.32 23.51 3.90
N GLU A 171 -12.91 24.69 4.10
CA GLU A 171 -13.84 24.98 5.20
C GLU A 171 -15.12 24.14 5.18
N GLU A 172 -15.50 23.63 4.00
CA GLU A 172 -16.68 22.79 3.79
C GLU A 172 -16.33 21.30 3.70
N LEU A 173 -15.04 20.95 3.76
CA LEU A 173 -14.60 19.56 3.69
C LEU A 173 -14.81 18.83 5.02
N VAL A 174 -15.24 17.58 4.92
CA VAL A 174 -15.13 16.61 6.01
C VAL A 174 -13.72 16.05 5.98
N TRP A 175 -12.94 16.28 7.03
CA TRP A 175 -11.56 15.81 7.13
C TRP A 175 -11.24 15.32 8.54
N ALA A 176 -10.13 14.59 8.67
CA ALA A 176 -9.63 14.06 9.93
C ALA A 176 -8.14 14.34 10.10
N PRO A 177 -7.64 14.48 11.35
CA PRO A 177 -6.21 14.65 11.60
C PRO A 177 -5.42 13.38 11.23
N GLU A 178 -4.11 13.54 10.99
CA GLU A 178 -3.21 12.44 10.63
C GLU A 178 -3.20 11.27 11.65
N SER A 179 -3.50 11.56 12.91
CA SER A 179 -3.56 10.59 13.99
C SER A 179 -4.76 9.63 13.92
N ILE A 180 -5.74 9.87 13.04
CA ILE A 180 -6.92 9.01 12.92
C ILE A 180 -6.54 7.55 12.57
N THR A 181 -7.27 6.61 13.14
CA THR A 181 -7.15 5.18 12.82
C THR A 181 -7.95 4.83 11.56
N LEU A 182 -7.66 3.68 10.95
CA LEU A 182 -8.41 3.23 9.77
C LEU A 182 -9.89 2.99 10.10
N THR A 183 -10.18 2.44 11.29
CA THR A 183 -11.55 2.19 11.74
C THR A 183 -12.33 3.48 11.88
N GLU A 184 -11.78 4.47 12.60
CA GLU A 184 -12.42 5.78 12.76
C GLU A 184 -12.59 6.52 11.43
N ALA A 185 -11.62 6.39 10.51
CA ALA A 185 -11.73 6.98 9.17
C ALA A 185 -12.87 6.35 8.35
N ASN A 186 -13.03 5.03 8.43
CA ASN A 186 -14.15 4.33 7.77
C ASN A 186 -15.50 4.75 8.36
N ASP A 187 -15.59 4.91 9.68
CA ASP A 187 -16.81 5.39 10.35
C ASP A 187 -17.15 6.82 9.90
N LEU A 188 -16.16 7.72 9.85
CA LEU A 188 -16.35 9.10 9.37
C LEU A 188 -16.88 9.15 7.94
N ILE A 189 -16.31 8.34 7.04
CA ILE A 189 -16.74 8.22 5.64
C ILE A 189 -18.19 7.71 5.55
N TRP A 190 -18.55 6.73 6.38
CA TRP A 190 -19.89 6.15 6.42
C TRP A 190 -20.93 7.16 6.91
N ASP A 191 -20.65 7.85 8.01
CA ASP A 191 -21.54 8.84 8.63
C ASP A 191 -21.86 10.00 7.68
N HIS A 192 -20.89 10.41 6.87
CA HIS A 192 -21.02 11.50 5.90
C HIS A 192 -21.41 11.01 4.50
N LYS A 193 -21.61 9.70 4.31
CA LYS A 193 -22.00 9.06 3.03
C LYS A 193 -21.10 9.44 1.86
N LEU A 194 -19.79 9.51 2.09
CA LEU A 194 -18.80 10.00 1.11
C LEU A 194 -18.40 8.95 0.04
N ASN A 195 -18.93 7.73 0.12
CA ASN A 195 -18.61 6.61 -0.78
C ASN A 195 -19.38 6.60 -2.14
N THR A 196 -19.83 7.76 -2.66
CA THR A 196 -20.62 7.81 -3.92
C THR A 196 -19.89 8.36 -5.11
#